data_AF-A0A9W6X8K1-F1
#
_entry.id   AF-A0A9W6X8K1-F1
#
_cell.length_a   1.000
_cell.length_b   1.000
_cell.length_c   1.000
_cell.angle_alpha   90.00
_cell.angle_beta   90.00
_cell.angle_gamma   90.00
#
_symmetry.space_group_name_H-M   'P 1'
#
loop_
_entity.id
_entity.type
_entity.pdbx_description
1 polymer ?
#
loop_
_entity_poly.entity_id
_entity_poly.type
_entity_poly.pdbx_seq_one_letter_code
_entity_poly.pdbx_strand_id
1 'polypeptide(L)'
;MPPSSSRSLREAAPAVIEADSCECKSTPRRCIFFHGLGNPNEETKLQDTPERTSKKIGRIGDHAPCCTTVKYAVLNTVDYEWTNDTLQQKFCDFSLSMSDTSDTESAVIEDTIIVTHSMGGLVMSMALATGKCRFSETTAWVSISAPMTGSMASDYIQDWCNDEFLSIGVDLLEVVGQCPVSVSRKSVSYKNEKYSRKALDDAYLVAQAAYRGNVSAVMCSNSYNGVVSAYQARLIIRGVGFPHKSKENDGLVEFQSCLGGLDPNLFGDSYENRFYRPQLNHADTAFLTHDGWFKDSQKPFKWFECLL
;
A
#
# COMPACT_ATOMS: atom_id res chain seq x y z
N MET A 1 -30.91 -34.74 -42.04
CA MET A 1 -29.68 -34.01 -41.70
C MET A 1 -29.93 -32.54 -41.97
N PRO A 2 -29.78 -31.62 -40.99
CA PRO A 2 -29.87 -30.20 -41.26
C PRO A 2 -28.55 -29.69 -41.89
N PRO A 3 -28.60 -28.67 -42.76
CA PRO A 3 -27.40 -28.11 -43.36
C PRO A 3 -26.66 -27.24 -42.35
N SER A 4 -25.34 -27.45 -42.24
CA SER A 4 -24.42 -26.62 -41.46
C SER A 4 -24.26 -25.27 -42.15
N SER A 5 -24.66 -24.17 -41.50
CA SER A 5 -24.28 -22.82 -41.94
C SER A 5 -22.99 -22.41 -41.22
N SER A 6 -21.86 -22.45 -41.91
CA SER A 6 -20.63 -21.83 -41.41
C SER A 6 -20.72 -20.31 -41.60
N ARG A 7 -20.79 -19.56 -40.49
CA ARG A 7 -20.62 -18.10 -40.51
C ARG A 7 -19.14 -17.79 -40.74
N SER A 8 -18.81 -17.19 -41.89
CA SER A 8 -17.49 -16.62 -42.14
C SER A 8 -17.37 -15.31 -41.36
N LEU A 9 -16.63 -15.32 -40.25
CA LEU A 9 -16.26 -14.08 -39.57
C LEU A 9 -15.13 -13.41 -40.36
N ARG A 10 -15.33 -12.14 -40.73
CA ARG A 10 -14.24 -11.31 -41.26
C ARG A 10 -13.26 -11.03 -40.12
N GLU A 11 -11.99 -11.27 -40.38
CA GLU A 11 -10.89 -10.88 -39.51
C GLU A 11 -10.90 -9.34 -39.37
N ALA A 12 -11.08 -8.86 -38.15
CA ALA A 12 -10.96 -7.45 -37.84
C ALA A 12 -9.48 -7.06 -37.95
N ALA A 13 -9.21 -5.88 -38.52
CA ALA A 13 -7.86 -5.35 -38.56
C ALA A 13 -7.29 -5.27 -37.12
N PRO A 14 -6.00 -5.56 -36.92
CA PRO A 14 -5.38 -5.44 -35.61
C PRO A 14 -5.53 -3.99 -35.13
N ALA A 15 -6.23 -3.81 -34.02
CA ALA A 15 -6.24 -2.53 -33.34
C ALA A 15 -4.82 -2.27 -32.83
N VAL A 16 -4.16 -1.26 -33.40
CA VAL A 16 -2.94 -0.71 -32.82
C VAL A 16 -3.41 0.10 -31.61
N ILE A 17 -3.27 -0.49 -30.43
CA ILE A 17 -3.36 0.26 -29.18
C ILE A 17 -2.04 1.03 -29.10
N GLU A 18 -2.05 2.30 -29.50
CA GLU A 18 -0.96 3.21 -29.12
C GLU A 18 -0.87 3.17 -27.60
N ALA A 19 0.25 2.68 -27.09
CA ALA A 19 0.53 2.77 -25.67
C ALA A 19 0.83 4.24 -25.40
N ASP A 20 -0.12 4.97 -24.79
CA ASP A 20 0.17 6.29 -24.23
C ASP A 20 1.36 6.15 -23.28
N SER A 21 2.53 6.59 -23.70
CA SER A 21 3.75 6.53 -22.89
C SER A 21 3.66 7.62 -21.84
N CYS A 22 3.70 7.24 -20.56
CA CYS A 22 3.75 8.21 -19.48
C CYS A 22 5.20 8.62 -19.25
N GLU A 23 5.41 9.94 -19.22
CA GLU A 23 6.68 10.56 -18.90
C GLU A 23 6.59 11.26 -17.54
N CYS A 24 7.74 11.47 -16.89
CA CYS A 24 7.78 12.23 -15.66
C CYS A 24 7.36 13.68 -15.91
N LYS A 25 6.38 14.16 -15.13
CA LYS A 25 5.79 15.51 -15.19
C LYS A 25 6.40 16.46 -14.16
N SER A 26 7.43 16.04 -13.43
CA SER A 26 8.15 16.82 -12.42
C SER A 26 9.65 16.61 -12.53
N THR A 27 10.42 17.30 -11.69
CA THR A 27 11.88 17.08 -11.61
C THR A 27 12.16 15.65 -11.13
N PRO A 28 12.90 14.83 -11.91
CA PRO A 28 13.29 13.49 -11.49
C PRO A 28 14.13 13.53 -10.21
N ARG A 29 13.85 12.60 -9.30
CA ARG A 29 14.39 12.56 -7.93
C ARG A 29 14.75 11.14 -7.55
N ARG A 30 15.42 10.97 -6.41
CA ARG A 30 15.68 9.63 -5.89
C ARG A 30 14.43 9.10 -5.19
N CYS A 31 14.15 7.81 -5.35
CA CYS A 31 12.95 7.19 -4.82
C CYS A 31 13.28 6.11 -3.79
N ILE A 32 12.54 6.14 -2.68
CA ILE A 32 12.63 5.14 -1.62
C ILE A 32 11.28 4.47 -1.41
N PHE A 33 11.30 3.14 -1.40
CA PHE A 33 10.12 2.31 -1.22
C PHE A 33 10.15 1.63 0.15
N PHE A 34 9.09 1.86 0.93
CA PHE A 34 8.84 1.24 2.22
C PHE A 34 7.69 0.25 2.12
N HIS A 35 7.94 -0.98 2.56
CA HIS A 35 6.95 -2.05 2.56
C HIS A 35 6.01 -1.98 3.78
N GLY A 36 4.94 -2.78 3.72
CA GLY A 36 3.98 -2.96 4.80
C GLY A 36 4.38 -3.95 5.89
N LEU A 37 3.40 -4.40 6.66
CA LEU A 37 3.56 -5.32 7.78
C LEU A 37 3.99 -6.74 7.36
N GLY A 38 4.73 -7.39 8.26
CA GLY A 38 5.01 -8.83 8.19
C GLY A 38 6.32 -9.21 7.48
N ASN A 39 7.29 -8.29 7.39
CA ASN A 39 8.65 -8.63 7.00
C ASN A 39 9.52 -8.84 8.27
N PRO A 40 10.11 -10.03 8.51
CA PRO A 40 10.98 -10.28 9.65
C PRO A 40 12.43 -9.82 9.42
N ASN A 41 12.81 -9.52 8.18
CA ASN A 41 14.19 -9.16 7.84
C ASN A 41 14.47 -7.69 8.16
N GLU A 42 15.73 -7.36 8.42
CA GLU A 42 16.18 -5.98 8.58
C GLU A 42 17.56 -5.81 7.96
N GLU A 43 17.72 -4.76 7.16
CA GLU A 43 19.00 -4.35 6.59
C GLU A 43 19.41 -3.00 7.15
N THR A 44 20.71 -2.82 7.37
CA THR A 44 21.27 -1.54 7.82
C THR A 44 21.48 -0.55 6.67
N LYS A 45 21.34 -1.00 5.41
CA LYS A 45 21.51 -0.21 4.20
C LYS A 45 20.32 -0.39 3.28
N LEU A 46 20.07 0.64 2.49
CA LEU A 46 19.09 0.61 1.40
C LEU A 46 19.49 -0.42 0.35
N GLN A 47 18.50 -1.17 -0.15
CA GLN A 47 18.68 -2.22 -1.13
C GLN A 47 18.28 -1.73 -2.53
N ASP A 48 18.92 -2.27 -3.56
CA ASP A 48 18.52 -2.04 -4.96
C ASP A 48 17.25 -2.79 -5.35
N THR A 49 16.83 -3.73 -4.52
CA THR A 49 15.76 -4.67 -4.82
C THR A 49 14.89 -4.98 -3.60
N PRO A 50 13.63 -5.42 -3.81
CA PRO A 50 12.71 -5.73 -2.71
C PRO A 50 12.77 -7.19 -2.26
N GLU A 51 13.68 -8.03 -2.76
CA GLU A 51 13.61 -9.49 -2.52
C GLU A 51 13.64 -9.87 -1.03
N ARG A 52 14.28 -9.05 -0.19
CA ARG A 52 14.37 -9.26 1.25
C ARG A 52 13.20 -8.68 2.05
N THR A 53 12.20 -8.12 1.38
CA THR A 53 10.97 -7.62 2.02
C THR A 53 9.92 -8.70 2.25
N SER A 54 10.22 -9.98 2.00
CA SER A 54 9.27 -11.10 2.18
C SER A 54 7.98 -10.93 1.36
N LYS A 55 8.12 -10.43 0.12
CA LYS A 55 6.99 -10.15 -0.80
C LYS A 55 5.97 -9.17 -0.19
N LYS A 56 6.44 -8.18 0.57
CA LYS A 56 5.59 -7.08 1.10
C LYS A 56 5.55 -5.87 0.21
N ILE A 57 6.47 -5.77 -0.74
CA ILE A 57 6.41 -4.82 -1.85
C ILE A 57 7.11 -5.46 -3.06
N GLY A 58 6.61 -5.17 -4.25
CA GLY A 58 7.15 -5.66 -5.50
C GLY A 58 8.18 -4.71 -6.10
N ARG A 59 8.82 -5.18 -7.17
CA ARG A 59 9.85 -4.43 -7.87
C ARG A 59 9.16 -3.47 -8.85
N ILE A 60 9.39 -2.18 -8.70
CA ILE A 60 8.82 -1.18 -9.62
C ILE A 60 9.47 -1.22 -11.00
N GLY A 61 10.75 -1.61 -11.10
CA GLY A 61 11.46 -1.72 -12.37
C GLY A 61 11.49 -0.39 -13.13
N ASP A 62 11.23 -0.45 -14.43
CA ASP A 62 11.24 0.71 -15.33
C ASP A 62 9.94 1.53 -15.28
N HIS A 63 8.97 1.14 -14.44
CA HIS A 63 7.68 1.82 -14.28
C HIS A 63 7.75 3.08 -13.41
N ALA A 64 8.94 3.69 -13.27
CA ALA A 64 9.22 4.77 -12.34
C ALA A 64 9.97 5.93 -13.02
N PRO A 65 9.39 6.59 -14.04
CA PRO A 65 10.09 7.57 -14.87
C PRO A 65 10.56 8.81 -14.11
N CYS A 66 9.95 9.13 -12.97
CA CYS A 66 10.39 10.22 -12.09
C CYS A 66 11.51 9.83 -11.12
N CYS A 67 11.94 8.58 -11.12
CA CYS A 67 12.97 8.07 -10.22
C CYS A 67 14.32 8.01 -10.93
N THR A 68 15.27 8.85 -10.54
CA THR A 68 16.67 8.76 -11.02
C THR A 68 17.38 7.54 -10.45
N THR A 69 17.01 7.14 -9.23
CA THR A 69 17.45 5.92 -8.55
C THR A 69 16.27 5.38 -7.74
N VAL A 70 16.10 4.07 -7.70
CA VAL A 70 15.12 3.40 -6.84
C VAL A 70 15.85 2.58 -5.78
N LYS A 71 15.44 2.76 -4.52
CA LYS A 71 15.91 1.97 -3.38
C LYS A 71 14.73 1.43 -2.57
N TYR A 72 14.98 0.33 -1.87
CA TYR A 72 14.02 -0.32 -0.99
C TYR A 72 14.58 -0.36 0.43
N ALA A 73 13.80 0.10 1.39
CA ALA A 73 14.10 -0.10 2.80
C ALA A 73 13.61 -1.49 3.22
N VAL A 74 14.48 -2.29 3.85
CA VAL A 74 14.14 -3.61 4.38
C VAL A 74 14.17 -3.50 5.90
N LEU A 75 13.00 -3.51 6.51
CA LEU A 75 12.83 -3.24 7.94
C LEU A 75 12.05 -4.36 8.62
N ASN A 76 12.40 -4.66 9.88
CA ASN A 76 11.61 -5.58 10.67
C ASN A 76 10.26 -4.92 10.99
N THR A 77 9.21 -5.48 10.42
CA THR A 77 7.81 -5.05 10.57
C THR A 77 6.94 -6.23 11.01
N VAL A 78 7.57 -7.23 11.66
CA VAL A 78 6.88 -8.28 12.40
C VAL A 78 6.84 -7.89 13.88
N ASP A 79 7.99 -7.51 14.43
CA ASP A 79 8.21 -7.34 15.87
C ASP A 79 8.00 -5.91 16.37
N TYR A 80 7.78 -4.96 15.47
CA TYR A 80 7.58 -3.55 15.79
C TYR A 80 6.18 -3.07 15.42
N GLU A 81 5.58 -2.30 16.32
CA GLU A 81 4.36 -1.53 16.10
C GLU A 81 4.67 -0.33 15.20
N TRP A 82 3.68 0.17 14.46
CA TRP A 82 3.88 1.39 13.65
C TRP A 82 4.11 2.66 14.50
N THR A 83 3.68 2.62 15.75
CA THR A 83 3.92 3.64 16.79
C THR A 83 5.30 3.55 17.44
N ASN A 84 6.12 2.55 17.08
CA ASN A 84 7.43 2.37 17.66
C ASN A 84 8.41 3.49 17.24
N ASP A 85 9.02 4.14 18.23
CA ASP A 85 9.93 5.27 18.05
C ASP A 85 11.15 4.94 17.17
N THR A 86 11.76 3.76 17.39
CA THR A 86 12.92 3.31 16.61
C THR A 86 12.56 3.00 15.17
N LEU A 87 11.40 2.39 14.92
CA LEU A 87 10.94 2.12 13.56
C LEU A 87 10.67 3.43 12.80
N GLN A 88 10.05 4.42 13.44
CA GLN A 88 9.84 5.75 12.87
C GLN A 88 11.17 6.45 12.56
N GLN A 89 12.13 6.40 13.48
CA GLN A 89 13.46 6.98 13.25
C GLN A 89 14.14 6.33 12.05
N LYS A 90 14.08 5.00 11.91
CA LYS A 90 14.64 4.28 10.75
C LYS A 90 14.02 4.71 9.42
N PHE A 91 12.72 5.00 9.38
CA PHE A 91 12.07 5.55 8.18
C PHE A 91 12.64 6.92 7.80
N CYS A 92 12.84 7.80 8.79
CA CYS A 92 13.45 9.11 8.58
C CYS A 92 14.92 9.01 8.17
N ASP A 93 15.74 8.23 8.88
CA ASP A 93 17.17 8.06 8.60
C ASP A 93 17.40 7.56 7.17
N PHE A 94 16.62 6.56 6.74
CA PHE A 94 16.72 6.07 5.37
C PHE A 94 16.28 7.09 4.34
N SER A 95 15.20 7.84 4.62
CA SER A 95 14.73 8.89 3.70
C SER A 95 15.73 10.04 3.59
N LEU A 96 16.33 10.47 4.70
CA LEU A 96 17.40 11.47 4.73
C LEU A 96 18.63 11.00 3.95
N SER A 97 18.99 9.71 4.07
CA SER A 97 20.14 9.14 3.36
C SER A 97 19.97 9.03 1.84
N MET A 98 18.76 9.26 1.30
CA MET A 98 18.53 9.16 -0.13
C MET A 98 19.26 10.27 -0.90
N SER A 99 19.22 11.51 -0.41
CA SER A 99 19.77 12.66 -1.12
C SER A 99 20.79 13.41 -0.26
N ASP A 100 21.95 13.71 -0.84
CA ASP A 100 23.00 14.54 -0.22
C ASP A 100 22.55 16.00 0.01
N THR A 101 21.43 16.41 -0.58
CA THR A 101 20.79 17.72 -0.33
C THR A 101 19.94 17.73 0.94
N SER A 102 19.60 16.56 1.50
CA SER A 102 18.85 16.50 2.76
C SER A 102 19.65 17.12 3.91
N ASP A 103 18.98 17.92 4.74
CA ASP A 103 19.58 18.48 5.94
C ASP A 103 19.41 17.49 7.10
N THR A 104 20.49 16.76 7.41
CA THR A 104 20.50 15.79 8.50
C THR A 104 20.49 16.45 9.89
N GLU A 105 20.95 17.70 10.01
CA GLU A 105 20.97 18.42 11.29
C GLU A 105 19.57 18.86 11.69
N SER A 106 18.80 19.40 10.74
CA SER A 106 17.40 19.80 10.97
C SER A 106 16.36 18.75 10.56
N ALA A 107 16.81 17.54 10.22
CA ALA A 107 16.01 16.38 9.81
C ALA A 107 15.02 16.69 8.67
N VAL A 108 15.48 17.40 7.64
CA VAL A 108 14.71 17.75 6.45
C VAL A 108 15.09 16.85 5.30
N ILE A 109 14.10 16.12 4.79
CA ILE A 109 14.27 15.28 3.60
C ILE A 109 14.07 16.16 2.37
N GLU A 110 15.06 16.19 1.49
CA GLU A 110 15.05 16.93 0.23
C GLU A 110 15.22 16.02 -0.98
N ASP A 111 14.72 16.45 -2.14
CA ASP A 111 14.90 15.83 -3.47
C ASP A 111 14.61 14.33 -3.52
N THR A 112 13.59 13.90 -2.77
CA THR A 112 13.26 12.50 -2.58
C THR A 112 11.77 12.23 -2.82
N ILE A 113 11.45 11.16 -3.53
CA ILE A 113 10.09 10.62 -3.63
C ILE A 113 10.01 9.43 -2.67
N ILE A 114 9.17 9.56 -1.65
CA ILE A 114 8.93 8.52 -0.65
C ILE A 114 7.68 7.77 -1.06
N VAL A 115 7.79 6.44 -1.17
CA VAL A 115 6.68 5.56 -1.50
C VAL A 115 6.45 4.60 -0.35
N THR A 116 5.25 4.59 0.21
CA THR A 116 4.90 3.73 1.34
C THR A 116 3.73 2.84 1.01
N HIS A 117 3.83 1.55 1.31
CA HIS A 117 2.73 0.60 1.20
C HIS A 117 2.20 0.18 2.58
N SER A 118 0.88 0.06 2.72
CA SER A 118 0.22 -0.55 3.88
C SER A 118 0.68 0.09 5.20
N MET A 119 1.10 -0.70 6.20
CA MET A 119 1.60 -0.21 7.48
C MET A 119 2.76 0.81 7.33
N GLY A 120 3.54 0.76 6.25
CA GLY A 120 4.59 1.76 6.00
C GLY A 120 4.06 3.19 5.94
N GLY A 121 2.83 3.39 5.46
CA GLY A 121 2.20 4.71 5.45
C GLY A 121 1.91 5.22 6.87
N LEU A 122 1.45 4.34 7.77
CA LEU A 122 1.25 4.69 9.19
C LEU A 122 2.55 5.09 9.88
N VAL A 123 3.64 4.34 9.61
CA VAL A 123 4.95 4.64 10.20
C VAL A 123 5.45 6.01 9.73
N MET A 124 5.40 6.28 8.42
CA MET A 124 5.80 7.58 7.88
C MET A 124 4.93 8.71 8.43
N SER A 125 3.60 8.55 8.46
CA SER A 125 2.68 9.51 9.10
C SER A 125 3.10 9.84 10.53
N MET A 126 3.39 8.83 11.34
CA MET A 126 3.73 9.05 12.74
C MET A 126 5.12 9.64 12.91
N ALA A 127 6.09 9.26 12.08
CA ALA A 127 7.43 9.85 12.07
C ALA A 127 7.37 11.37 11.78
N LEU A 128 6.54 11.78 10.83
CA LEU A 128 6.26 13.20 10.55
C LEU A 128 5.54 13.86 11.74
N ALA A 129 4.52 13.21 12.28
CA ALA A 129 3.71 13.77 13.36
C ALA A 129 4.49 13.99 14.67
N THR A 130 5.48 13.13 14.95
CA THR A 130 6.35 13.22 16.13
C THR A 130 7.60 14.05 15.87
N GLY A 131 7.77 14.60 14.67
CA GLY A 131 8.89 15.47 14.32
C GLY A 131 10.23 14.74 14.16
N LYS A 132 10.22 13.43 13.89
CA LYS A 132 11.45 12.65 13.61
C LYS A 132 12.16 13.12 12.34
N CYS A 133 11.36 13.56 11.38
CA CYS A 133 11.80 14.27 10.18
C CYS A 133 10.65 15.10 9.62
N ARG A 134 10.95 15.95 8.64
CA ARG A 134 9.97 16.70 7.86
C ARG A 134 10.34 16.70 6.38
N PHE A 135 9.35 16.92 5.54
CA PHE A 135 9.55 17.07 4.10
C PHE A 135 9.83 18.54 3.75
N SER A 136 10.76 18.77 2.82
CA SER A 136 10.85 20.04 2.12
C SER A 136 9.85 20.11 0.96
N GLU A 137 9.80 21.25 0.28
CA GLU A 137 9.02 21.42 -0.95
C GLU A 137 9.52 20.56 -2.12
N THR A 138 10.75 20.05 -2.04
CA THR A 138 11.34 19.16 -3.06
C THR A 138 11.09 17.68 -2.78
N THR A 139 10.37 17.35 -1.70
CA THR A 139 10.02 15.98 -1.34
C THR A 139 8.56 15.69 -1.66
N ALA A 140 8.30 14.54 -2.27
CA ALA A 140 6.95 14.06 -2.55
C ALA A 140 6.70 12.75 -1.81
N TRP A 141 5.47 12.57 -1.29
CA TRP A 141 5.07 11.33 -0.63
C TRP A 141 3.88 10.68 -1.35
N VAL A 142 4.11 9.46 -1.80
CA VAL A 142 3.13 8.58 -2.42
C VAL A 142 2.73 7.49 -1.42
N SER A 143 1.47 7.48 -1.00
CA SER A 143 0.93 6.49 -0.06
C SER A 143 0.02 5.50 -0.77
N ILE A 144 0.18 4.22 -0.46
CA ILE A 144 -0.55 3.15 -1.14
C ILE A 144 -1.17 2.21 -0.10
N SER A 145 -2.50 2.14 -0.07
CA SER A 145 -3.27 1.19 0.75
C SER A 145 -2.94 1.23 2.25
N ALA A 146 -2.63 2.41 2.79
CA ALA A 146 -2.22 2.56 4.18
C ALA A 146 -3.45 2.52 5.13
N PRO A 147 -3.51 1.65 6.15
CA PRO A 147 -4.69 1.53 7.02
C PRO A 147 -4.77 2.67 8.06
N MET A 148 -5.12 3.88 7.63
CA MET A 148 -5.13 5.08 8.49
C MET A 148 -6.21 5.08 9.59
N THR A 149 -7.12 4.10 9.62
CA THR A 149 -7.96 3.78 10.79
C THR A 149 -7.84 2.32 11.21
N GLY A 150 -6.77 1.63 10.84
CA GLY A 150 -6.57 0.21 11.08
C GLY A 150 -7.30 -0.70 10.09
N SER A 151 -7.33 -1.99 10.40
CA SER A 151 -7.81 -3.05 9.51
C SER A 151 -8.62 -4.08 10.31
N MET A 152 -9.85 -4.36 9.87
CA MET A 152 -10.68 -5.40 10.49
C MET A 152 -10.07 -6.80 10.38
N ALA A 153 -9.14 -7.02 9.44
CA ALA A 153 -8.37 -8.26 9.36
C ALA A 153 -7.54 -8.48 10.64
N SER A 154 -7.05 -7.41 11.27
CA SER A 154 -6.32 -7.52 12.53
C SER A 154 -7.21 -7.98 13.68
N ASP A 155 -8.37 -7.34 13.84
CA ASP A 155 -9.33 -7.70 14.89
C ASP A 155 -9.82 -9.15 14.71
N TYR A 156 -10.16 -9.55 13.49
CA TYR A 156 -10.58 -10.92 13.19
C TYR A 156 -9.52 -11.96 13.52
N ILE A 157 -8.25 -11.73 13.13
CA ILE A 157 -7.15 -12.65 13.44
C ILE A 157 -6.89 -12.71 14.95
N GLN A 158 -7.06 -11.61 15.68
CA GLN A 158 -6.92 -11.60 17.14
C GLN A 158 -8.04 -12.37 17.83
N ASP A 159 -9.30 -12.17 17.45
CA ASP A 159 -10.42 -12.98 17.95
C ASP A 159 -10.18 -14.48 17.71
N TRP A 160 -9.69 -14.83 16.52
CA TRP A 160 -9.35 -16.21 16.19
C TRP A 160 -8.26 -16.79 17.11
N CYS A 161 -7.13 -16.07 17.28
CA CYS A 161 -6.02 -16.54 18.10
C CYS A 161 -6.29 -16.51 19.61
N ASN A 162 -7.37 -15.87 20.06
CA ASN A 162 -7.83 -15.87 21.45
C ASN A 162 -8.93 -16.91 21.70
N ASP A 163 -9.14 -17.85 20.77
CA ASP A 163 -10.15 -18.92 20.82
C ASP A 163 -11.61 -18.40 20.95
N GLU A 164 -11.89 -17.20 20.46
CA GLU A 164 -13.24 -16.60 20.53
C GLU A 164 -14.13 -16.98 19.33
N PHE A 165 -13.60 -17.77 18.38
CA PHE A 165 -14.33 -18.35 17.28
C PHE A 165 -14.65 -19.84 17.50
N LEU A 166 -15.94 -20.19 17.47
CA LEU A 166 -16.44 -21.58 17.55
C LEU A 166 -16.76 -22.18 16.17
N SER A 167 -16.66 -21.43 15.06
CA SER A 167 -17.09 -21.87 13.73
C SER A 167 -15.93 -22.23 12.80
N ILE A 168 -15.92 -23.48 12.33
CA ILE A 168 -14.99 -24.04 11.34
C ILE A 168 -15.50 -23.67 9.93
N GLY A 169 -14.90 -22.66 9.29
CA GLY A 169 -15.23 -22.20 7.94
C GLY A 169 -14.03 -22.21 7.00
N VAL A 170 -14.22 -21.81 5.73
CA VAL A 170 -13.15 -21.67 4.72
C VAL A 170 -12.07 -20.68 5.16
N ASP A 171 -12.44 -19.72 6.01
CA ASP A 171 -11.55 -18.72 6.61
C ASP A 171 -10.51 -19.33 7.57
N LEU A 172 -10.78 -20.53 8.11
CA LEU A 172 -9.86 -21.27 9.00
C LEU A 172 -8.50 -21.47 8.33
N LEU A 173 -8.47 -21.86 7.05
CA LEU A 173 -7.22 -22.15 6.34
C LEU A 173 -6.32 -20.91 6.18
N GLU A 174 -6.90 -19.70 6.21
CA GLU A 174 -6.15 -18.44 6.06
C GLU A 174 -5.54 -17.92 7.36
N VAL A 175 -6.13 -18.29 8.50
CA VAL A 175 -5.68 -17.91 9.84
C VAL A 175 -4.82 -18.97 10.53
N VAL A 176 -4.86 -20.22 10.04
CA VAL A 176 -3.94 -21.28 10.47
C VAL A 176 -2.48 -20.84 10.30
N GLY A 177 -1.71 -20.92 11.38
CA GLY A 177 -0.31 -20.49 11.41
C GLY A 177 -0.09 -18.98 11.58
N GLN A 178 -1.15 -18.18 11.77
CA GLN A 178 -1.03 -16.75 12.09
C GLN A 178 -0.93 -16.48 13.62
N CYS A 179 -1.09 -17.52 14.44
CA CYS A 179 -1.02 -17.43 15.90
C CYS A 179 0.38 -17.84 16.42
N PRO A 180 0.90 -17.16 17.45
CA PRO A 180 0.36 -15.94 18.07
C PRO A 180 0.43 -14.74 17.11
N VAL A 181 -0.55 -13.84 17.21
CA VAL A 181 -0.58 -12.65 16.35
C VAL A 181 0.65 -11.78 16.62
N SER A 182 1.37 -11.41 15.56
CA SER A 182 2.57 -10.58 15.63
C SER A 182 2.27 -9.19 16.19
N VAL A 183 3.30 -8.55 16.76
CA VAL A 183 3.23 -7.19 17.34
C VAL A 183 2.68 -6.18 16.33
N SER A 184 3.28 -6.17 15.14
CA SER A 184 2.84 -5.34 13.99
C SER A 184 1.36 -5.50 13.66
N ARG A 185 0.83 -6.73 13.60
CA ARG A 185 -0.58 -6.97 13.27
C ARG A 185 -1.50 -6.45 14.36
N LYS A 186 -1.21 -6.74 15.62
CA LYS A 186 -1.98 -6.18 16.75
C LYS A 186 -2.02 -4.66 16.71
N SER A 187 -0.92 -4.02 16.32
CA SER A 187 -0.82 -2.56 16.26
C SER A 187 -1.70 -1.90 15.20
N VAL A 188 -2.21 -2.65 14.22
CA VAL A 188 -3.13 -2.13 13.18
C VAL A 188 -4.59 -2.53 13.41
N SER A 189 -4.97 -2.82 14.67
CA SER A 189 -6.37 -3.00 15.06
C SER A 189 -7.21 -1.80 14.65
N TYR A 190 -8.44 -2.05 14.22
CA TYR A 190 -9.32 -1.04 13.67
C TYR A 190 -9.76 -0.06 14.77
N LYS A 191 -9.75 1.23 14.44
CA LYS A 191 -10.04 2.32 15.37
C LYS A 191 -11.43 2.15 16.00
N ASN A 192 -11.51 2.30 17.32
CA ASN A 192 -12.70 2.08 18.16
C ASN A 192 -13.23 0.62 18.19
N GLU A 193 -12.51 -0.36 17.63
CA GLU A 193 -12.89 -1.77 17.76
C GLU A 193 -12.27 -2.41 19.00
N LYS A 194 -12.66 -3.66 19.25
CA LYS A 194 -12.34 -4.44 20.45
C LYS A 194 -10.86 -4.43 20.83
N TYR A 195 -9.96 -4.53 19.86
CA TYR A 195 -8.52 -4.60 20.11
C TYR A 195 -7.81 -3.24 20.03
N SER A 196 -8.52 -2.17 19.64
CA SER A 196 -7.97 -0.82 19.68
C SER A 196 -8.19 -0.19 21.06
N ARG A 197 -7.08 0.17 21.72
CA ARG A 197 -7.13 0.95 22.96
C ARG A 197 -7.17 2.44 22.61
N LYS A 198 -7.63 3.26 23.54
CA LYS A 198 -7.65 4.74 23.39
C LYS A 198 -6.31 5.30 22.88
N ALA A 199 -5.18 4.81 23.37
CA ALA A 199 -3.86 5.26 22.91
C ALA A 199 -3.61 5.00 21.41
N LEU A 200 -4.08 3.87 20.88
CA LEU A 200 -4.00 3.56 19.46
C LEU A 200 -4.98 4.43 18.64
N ASP A 201 -6.19 4.67 19.14
CA ASP A 201 -7.16 5.56 18.51
C ASP A 201 -6.65 7.01 18.42
N ASP A 202 -6.03 7.50 19.50
CA ASP A 202 -5.37 8.80 19.57
C ASP A 202 -4.19 8.86 18.59
N ALA A 203 -3.39 7.79 18.51
CA ALA A 203 -2.28 7.69 17.57
C ALA A 203 -2.77 7.79 16.11
N TYR A 204 -3.87 7.13 15.74
CA TYR A 204 -4.46 7.27 14.41
C TYR A 204 -4.86 8.71 14.11
N LEU A 205 -5.48 9.43 15.06
CA LEU A 205 -5.86 10.83 14.86
C LEU A 205 -4.64 11.72 14.55
N VAL A 206 -3.55 11.51 15.29
CA VAL A 206 -2.28 12.22 15.08
C VAL A 206 -1.66 11.87 13.74
N ALA A 207 -1.56 10.58 13.40
CA ALA A 207 -1.04 10.11 12.12
C ALA A 207 -1.84 10.65 10.93
N GLN A 208 -3.16 10.66 11.03
CA GLN A 208 -4.05 11.18 9.99
C GLN A 208 -3.87 12.67 9.73
N ALA A 209 -3.59 13.47 10.77
CA ALA A 209 -3.32 14.89 10.59
C ALA A 209 -2.04 15.10 9.77
N ALA A 210 -0.96 14.40 10.12
CA ALA A 210 0.28 14.42 9.34
C ALA A 210 0.09 13.86 7.92
N TYR A 211 -0.68 12.78 7.78
CA TYR A 211 -1.02 12.17 6.49
C TYR A 211 -1.63 13.18 5.52
N ARG A 212 -2.74 13.82 5.93
CA ARG A 212 -3.47 14.77 5.10
C ARG A 212 -2.65 16.03 4.78
N GLY A 213 -1.77 16.44 5.69
CA GLY A 213 -0.95 17.63 5.54
C GLY A 213 0.25 17.46 4.61
N ASN A 214 0.70 16.22 4.36
CA ASN A 214 1.99 15.96 3.70
C ASN A 214 1.88 15.05 2.46
N VAL A 215 0.83 14.25 2.32
CA VAL A 215 0.76 13.29 1.21
C VAL A 215 0.54 13.99 -0.13
N SER A 216 1.35 13.65 -1.12
CA SER A 216 1.29 14.22 -2.47
C SER A 216 0.37 13.41 -3.39
N ALA A 217 0.27 12.11 -3.18
CA ALA A 217 -0.53 11.19 -3.99
C ALA A 217 -0.95 9.97 -3.20
N VAL A 218 -2.13 9.42 -3.51
CA VAL A 218 -2.68 8.30 -2.75
C VAL A 218 -3.36 7.29 -3.66
N MET A 219 -3.06 6.01 -3.47
CA MET A 219 -3.82 4.90 -4.03
C MET A 219 -4.60 4.19 -2.91
N CYS A 220 -5.92 4.32 -2.93
CA CYS A 220 -6.84 3.64 -2.01
C CYS A 220 -7.83 2.80 -2.82
N SER A 221 -7.64 1.49 -2.85
CA SER A 221 -8.54 0.61 -3.60
C SER A 221 -9.89 0.45 -2.90
N ASN A 222 -10.94 0.29 -3.70
CA ASN A 222 -12.26 -0.06 -3.22
C ASN A 222 -12.68 -1.49 -3.61
N SER A 223 -11.75 -2.34 -4.06
CA SER A 223 -12.08 -3.72 -4.40
C SER A 223 -10.94 -4.71 -4.20
N TYR A 224 -11.25 -5.84 -3.56
CA TYR A 224 -10.39 -7.02 -3.44
C TYR A 224 -10.39 -7.87 -4.73
N ASN A 225 -11.31 -7.60 -5.65
CA ASN A 225 -11.36 -8.23 -6.97
C ASN A 225 -10.39 -7.49 -7.91
N GLY A 226 -9.11 -7.74 -7.67
CA GLY A 226 -8.01 -7.15 -8.41
C GLY A 226 -7.67 -7.85 -9.73
N VAL A 227 -6.43 -7.72 -10.18
CA VAL A 227 -5.95 -8.40 -11.40
C VAL A 227 -5.82 -9.91 -11.19
N VAL A 228 -5.90 -10.68 -12.28
CA VAL A 228 -5.73 -12.14 -12.24
C VAL A 228 -4.27 -12.46 -11.92
N SER A 229 -4.02 -13.01 -10.74
CA SER A 229 -2.67 -13.35 -10.27
C SER A 229 -2.71 -14.47 -9.23
N ALA A 230 -1.54 -14.94 -8.81
CA ALA A 230 -1.42 -15.93 -7.73
C ALA A 230 -1.96 -15.43 -6.37
N TYR A 231 -2.19 -14.12 -6.21
CA TYR A 231 -2.73 -13.51 -4.99
C TYR A 231 -4.25 -13.40 -4.99
N GLN A 232 -4.89 -13.39 -6.16
CA GLN A 232 -6.30 -13.00 -6.30
C GLN A 232 -7.24 -13.85 -5.44
N ALA A 233 -7.19 -15.18 -5.55
CA ALA A 233 -8.09 -16.08 -4.83
C ALA A 233 -8.01 -15.86 -3.30
N ARG A 234 -6.80 -15.71 -2.77
CA ARG A 234 -6.55 -15.47 -1.35
C ARG A 234 -7.15 -14.14 -0.87
N LEU A 235 -6.96 -13.07 -1.65
CA LEU A 235 -7.44 -11.74 -1.27
C LEU A 235 -8.97 -11.63 -1.42
N ILE A 236 -9.58 -12.36 -2.36
CA ILE A 236 -11.04 -12.52 -2.44
C ILE A 236 -11.58 -13.19 -1.19
N ILE A 237 -11.00 -14.33 -0.77
CA ILE A 237 -11.43 -15.03 0.45
C ILE A 237 -11.39 -14.07 1.65
N ARG A 238 -10.31 -13.30 1.79
CA ARG A 238 -10.15 -12.33 2.90
C ARG A 238 -11.16 -11.19 2.82
N GLY A 239 -11.32 -10.59 1.64
CA GLY A 239 -12.26 -9.47 1.43
C GLY A 239 -13.73 -9.84 1.63
N VAL A 240 -14.07 -11.13 1.51
CA VAL A 240 -15.41 -11.67 1.78
C VAL A 240 -15.56 -12.20 3.21
N GLY A 241 -14.53 -12.89 3.72
CA GLY A 241 -14.58 -13.62 5.00
C GLY A 241 -14.32 -12.76 6.23
N PHE A 242 -13.48 -11.72 6.11
CA PHE A 242 -13.27 -10.80 7.24
C PHE A 242 -14.46 -9.86 7.41
N PRO A 243 -14.80 -9.49 8.67
CA PRO A 243 -15.94 -8.64 9.00
C PRO A 243 -15.63 -7.16 8.73
N HIS A 244 -15.29 -6.84 7.48
CA HIS A 244 -14.99 -5.49 7.02
C HIS A 244 -16.15 -4.53 7.30
N LYS A 245 -15.83 -3.27 7.61
CA LYS A 245 -16.84 -2.22 7.83
C LYS A 245 -17.58 -1.83 6.54
N SER A 246 -17.03 -2.18 5.38
CA SER A 246 -17.60 -1.93 4.05
C SER A 246 -17.20 -3.03 3.07
N LYS A 247 -18.01 -3.19 2.01
CA LYS A 247 -17.64 -4.00 0.84
C LYS A 247 -16.52 -3.37 0.01
N GLU A 248 -16.26 -2.08 0.22
CA GLU A 248 -15.16 -1.35 -0.39
C GLU A 248 -13.88 -1.57 0.41
N ASN A 249 -13.14 -2.61 0.05
CA ASN A 249 -11.85 -2.95 0.66
C ASN A 249 -10.97 -3.65 -0.37
N ASP A 250 -9.66 -3.64 -0.15
CA ASP A 250 -8.66 -4.29 -1.02
C ASP A 250 -8.35 -5.75 -0.61
N GLY A 251 -9.15 -6.30 0.31
CA GLY A 251 -8.99 -7.62 0.91
C GLY A 251 -8.35 -7.58 2.29
N LEU A 252 -7.77 -6.44 2.69
CA LEU A 252 -7.21 -6.23 4.03
C LEU A 252 -7.57 -4.86 4.60
N VAL A 253 -7.61 -3.81 3.79
CA VAL A 253 -7.83 -2.44 4.20
C VAL A 253 -9.07 -1.89 3.50
N GLU A 254 -9.99 -1.35 4.29
CA GLU A 254 -11.16 -0.65 3.80
C GLU A 254 -10.76 0.65 3.11
N PHE A 255 -11.46 0.99 2.01
CA PHE A 255 -11.26 2.25 1.29
C PHE A 255 -11.28 3.45 2.23
N GLN A 256 -12.28 3.51 3.11
CA GLN A 256 -12.44 4.59 4.10
C GLN A 256 -11.29 4.64 5.12
N SER A 257 -10.74 3.48 5.52
CA SER A 257 -9.55 3.43 6.37
C SER A 257 -8.35 4.02 5.63
N CYS A 258 -8.20 3.69 4.34
CA CYS A 258 -7.12 4.21 3.52
C CYS A 258 -7.14 5.72 3.30
N LEU A 259 -8.33 6.33 3.21
CA LEU A 259 -8.46 7.77 3.03
C LEU A 259 -7.80 8.58 4.14
N GLY A 260 -7.76 8.08 5.38
CA GLY A 260 -7.20 8.82 6.51
C GLY A 260 -7.86 10.18 6.73
N GLY A 261 -9.11 10.34 6.30
CA GLY A 261 -9.88 11.59 6.34
C GLY A 261 -9.65 12.55 5.16
N LEU A 262 -8.94 12.14 4.11
CA LEU A 262 -9.00 12.83 2.81
C LEU A 262 -10.43 12.78 2.25
N ASP A 263 -10.83 13.81 1.50
CA ASP A 263 -12.14 13.86 0.86
C ASP A 263 -12.24 12.76 -0.23
N PRO A 264 -13.19 11.81 -0.14
CA PRO A 264 -13.40 10.79 -1.15
C PRO A 264 -13.61 11.36 -2.56
N ASN A 265 -14.12 12.59 -2.70
CA ASN A 265 -14.37 13.22 -4.00
C ASN A 265 -13.09 13.61 -4.74
N LEU A 266 -11.93 13.63 -4.06
CA LEU A 266 -10.64 13.79 -4.72
C LEU A 266 -10.27 12.56 -5.55
N PHE A 267 -10.86 11.41 -5.25
CA PHE A 267 -10.44 10.14 -5.81
C PHE A 267 -11.21 9.76 -7.08
N GLY A 268 -10.47 9.50 -8.16
CA GLY A 268 -11.00 8.97 -9.41
C GLY A 268 -10.49 7.55 -9.69
N ASP A 269 -11.15 6.83 -10.60
CA ASP A 269 -10.86 5.43 -10.92
C ASP A 269 -9.98 5.25 -12.18
N SER A 270 -9.41 6.33 -12.71
CA SER A 270 -8.40 6.28 -13.76
C SER A 270 -6.99 6.32 -13.18
N TYR A 271 -6.05 5.63 -13.83
CA TYR A 271 -4.63 5.67 -13.48
C TYR A 271 -4.01 7.07 -13.65
N GLU A 272 -4.70 8.00 -14.29
CA GLU A 272 -4.28 9.40 -14.41
C GLU A 272 -4.62 10.22 -13.15
N ASN A 273 -5.47 9.70 -12.26
CA ASN A 273 -5.85 10.40 -11.04
C ASN A 273 -4.76 10.28 -9.97
N ARG A 274 -4.23 11.42 -9.53
CA ARG A 274 -3.26 11.50 -8.42
C ARG A 274 -3.78 10.86 -7.12
N PHE A 275 -5.06 11.04 -6.85
CA PHE A 275 -5.78 10.30 -5.83
C PHE A 275 -6.59 9.22 -6.54
N TYR A 276 -6.10 7.99 -6.50
CA TYR A 276 -6.57 6.88 -7.30
C TYR A 276 -7.40 5.93 -6.44
N ARG A 277 -8.64 5.67 -6.88
CA ARG A 277 -9.56 4.67 -6.35
C ARG A 277 -9.65 3.49 -7.31
N PRO A 278 -8.64 2.61 -7.32
CA PRO A 278 -8.64 1.43 -8.17
C PRO A 278 -9.58 0.33 -7.68
N GLN A 279 -9.77 -0.66 -8.56
CA GLN A 279 -10.28 -2.00 -8.26
C GLN A 279 -9.11 -3.00 -8.20
N LEU A 280 -8.26 -2.87 -7.19
CA LEU A 280 -7.01 -3.61 -7.02
C LEU A 280 -6.91 -4.25 -5.63
N ASN A 281 -6.53 -5.51 -5.55
CA ASN A 281 -6.34 -6.13 -4.24
C ASN A 281 -5.06 -5.61 -3.56
N HIS A 282 -4.89 -5.85 -2.26
CA HIS A 282 -3.78 -5.33 -1.47
C HIS A 282 -2.38 -5.72 -1.98
N ALA A 283 -2.26 -6.85 -2.69
CA ALA A 283 -1.01 -7.28 -3.32
C ALA A 283 -0.75 -6.56 -4.64
N ASP A 284 -1.80 -6.27 -5.41
CA ASP A 284 -1.67 -5.51 -6.66
C ASP A 284 -1.20 -4.08 -6.37
N THR A 285 -1.76 -3.44 -5.34
CA THR A 285 -1.34 -2.10 -4.92
C THR A 285 0.10 -2.09 -4.39
N ALA A 286 0.62 -3.24 -3.95
CA ALA A 286 2.01 -3.40 -3.53
C ALA A 286 2.98 -3.65 -4.70
N PHE A 287 2.55 -3.56 -5.96
CA PHE A 287 3.34 -3.90 -7.15
C PHE A 287 3.80 -5.38 -7.21
N LEU A 288 3.11 -6.29 -6.52
CA LEU A 288 3.46 -7.72 -6.52
C LEU A 288 2.91 -8.48 -7.74
N THR A 289 2.18 -7.80 -8.60
CA THR A 289 1.48 -8.38 -9.74
C THR A 289 1.83 -7.64 -11.03
N HIS A 290 0.85 -7.06 -11.71
CA HIS A 290 1.00 -6.38 -12.99
C HIS A 290 -0.22 -5.50 -13.25
N ASP A 291 -0.15 -4.70 -14.31
CA ASP A 291 -1.31 -4.00 -14.82
C ASP A 291 -2.35 -4.96 -15.42
N GLY A 292 -3.61 -4.71 -15.13
CA GLY A 292 -4.75 -5.33 -15.81
C GLY A 292 -4.79 -4.90 -17.26
N TRP A 293 -5.48 -5.67 -18.10
CA TRP A 293 -5.44 -5.44 -19.56
C TRP A 293 -6.51 -4.46 -20.03
N PHE A 294 -7.64 -4.38 -19.34
CA PHE A 294 -8.87 -3.78 -19.88
C PHE A 294 -9.40 -2.57 -19.14
N LYS A 295 -9.05 -2.39 -17.87
CA LYS A 295 -9.65 -1.35 -17.01
C LYS A 295 -8.57 -0.40 -16.52
N ASP A 296 -8.84 0.89 -16.60
CA ASP A 296 -7.97 1.93 -16.04
C ASP A 296 -7.89 1.84 -14.52
N SER A 297 -8.93 1.34 -13.88
CA SER A 297 -8.98 1.07 -12.43
C SER A 297 -8.16 -0.14 -11.99
N GLN A 298 -7.47 -0.82 -12.91
CA GLN A 298 -6.62 -1.97 -12.61
C GLN A 298 -5.17 -1.78 -13.08
N LYS A 299 -4.64 -0.56 -12.99
CA LYS A 299 -3.31 -0.24 -13.52
C LYS A 299 -2.37 0.34 -12.45
N PRO A 300 -1.90 -0.46 -11.47
CA PRO A 300 -1.02 0.04 -10.42
C PRO A 300 0.30 0.61 -10.96
N PHE A 301 0.92 -0.07 -11.93
CA PHE A 301 2.21 0.37 -12.50
C PHE A 301 2.00 1.58 -13.40
N LYS A 302 1.02 1.56 -14.30
CA LYS A 302 0.68 2.73 -15.12
C LYS A 302 0.39 3.95 -14.26
N TRP A 303 -0.35 3.79 -13.17
CA TRP A 303 -0.63 4.89 -12.26
C TRP A 303 0.66 5.53 -11.75
N PHE A 304 1.62 4.72 -11.30
CA PHE A 304 2.90 5.23 -10.80
C PHE A 304 3.73 5.89 -11.92
N GLU A 305 3.72 5.33 -13.14
CA GLU A 305 4.37 5.95 -14.30
C GLU A 305 3.84 7.36 -14.61
N CYS A 306 2.53 7.56 -14.50
CA CYS A 306 1.84 8.77 -14.92
C CYS A 306 1.66 9.81 -13.81
N LEU A 307 2.10 9.49 -12.58
CA LEU A 307 1.69 10.16 -11.35
C LEU A 307 2.28 11.56 -11.16
N LEU A 308 3.60 11.64 -11.31
CA LEU A 308 4.43 12.78 -10.93
C LEU A 308 5.07 13.41 -12.14
#